data_AF-A0A3D5UX22-F1
#
_entry.id   AF-A0A3D5UX22-F1
#
_cell.length_a   1.000
_cell.length_b   1.000
_cell.length_c   1.000
_cell.angle_alpha   90.00
_cell.angle_beta   90.00
_cell.angle_gamma   90.00
#
_symmetry.space_group_name_H-M   'P 1'
#
loop_
_entity.id
_entity.type
_entity.pdbx_description
1 polymer ?
#
loop_
_entity_poly.entity_id
_entity_poly.type
_entity_poly.pdbx_seq_one_letter_code
_entity_poly.pdbx_strand_id
1 'polypeptide(L)'
;MVELTTGRALPSPEKEVFCLDPWRISAWLWVASLSVVFLGLFREWYVTAFGFETVAKDLRHLAFNAEYCLPAWYSSLMLFFSAALLTLTALSAERHGERHLLHWALLAAIFVGLSVDEATGVHEVLIEPLRSGLALDGFLHFGWVIPGAIVVALIGLFYLPFLLALPSR
;
A
#
# COMPACT_ATOMS: atom_id res chain seq x y z
N MET A 1 -63.47 6.34 -28.49
CA MET A 1 -62.87 6.78 -27.22
C MET A 1 -61.99 5.62 -26.76
N VAL A 2 -60.70 5.66 -27.10
CA VAL A 2 -59.75 4.57 -26.87
C VAL A 2 -59.06 4.84 -25.54
N GLU A 3 -59.29 3.96 -24.57
CA GLU A 3 -58.64 3.96 -23.27
C GLU A 3 -57.16 3.60 -23.46
N LEU A 4 -56.28 4.57 -23.26
CA LEU A 4 -54.84 4.38 -23.30
C LEU A 4 -54.41 3.65 -22.02
N THR A 5 -53.94 2.42 -22.23
CA THR A 5 -53.40 1.50 -21.25
C THR A 5 -52.18 2.08 -20.51
N THR A 6 -52.33 2.15 -19.19
CA THR A 6 -51.32 1.82 -18.17
C THR A 6 -49.85 2.08 -18.53
N GLY A 7 -49.32 3.17 -17.98
CA GLY A 7 -47.88 3.42 -17.89
C GLY A 7 -47.18 2.28 -17.15
N ARG A 8 -46.46 1.46 -17.90
CA ARG A 8 -45.54 0.45 -17.36
C ARG A 8 -44.35 1.20 -16.77
N ALA A 9 -44.32 1.37 -15.46
CA ALA A 9 -43.14 1.84 -14.74
C ALA A 9 -41.97 0.91 -15.08
N LEU A 10 -40.93 1.44 -15.72
CA LEU A 10 -39.70 0.71 -15.99
C LEU A 10 -39.08 0.33 -14.63
N PRO A 11 -38.61 -0.91 -14.43
CA PRO A 11 -37.93 -1.28 -13.19
C PRO A 11 -36.72 -0.37 -13.01
N SER A 12 -36.61 0.25 -11.82
CA SER A 12 -35.42 0.99 -11.43
C SER A 12 -34.20 0.06 -11.54
N PRO A 13 -33.08 0.49 -12.14
CA PRO A 13 -31.89 -0.36 -12.23
C PRO A 13 -31.51 -0.80 -10.83
N GLU A 14 -31.55 -2.11 -10.57
CA GLU A 14 -31.07 -2.69 -9.33
C GLU A 14 -29.63 -2.23 -9.16
N LYS A 15 -29.36 -1.48 -8.08
CA LYS A 15 -28.00 -1.10 -7.75
C LYS A 15 -27.27 -2.38 -7.42
N GLU A 16 -26.44 -2.89 -8.33
CA GLU A 16 -25.52 -3.99 -8.03
C GLU A 16 -24.64 -3.55 -6.85
N VAL A 17 -24.92 -4.11 -5.68
CA VAL A 17 -24.11 -3.89 -4.49
C VAL A 17 -22.91 -4.82 -4.61
N PHE A 18 -21.75 -4.24 -4.94
CA PHE A 18 -20.50 -5.00 -4.99
C PHE A 18 -20.09 -5.38 -3.56
N CYS A 19 -20.29 -6.65 -3.21
CA CYS A 19 -19.89 -7.19 -1.91
C CYS A 19 -18.49 -7.82 -1.99
N LEU A 20 -17.53 -7.22 -1.30
CA LEU A 20 -16.24 -7.84 -1.04
C LEU A 20 -16.37 -8.77 0.17
N ASP A 21 -16.00 -10.04 0.02
CA ASP A 21 -15.89 -10.98 1.13
C ASP A 21 -14.53 -10.75 1.83
N PRO A 22 -14.49 -10.05 2.98
CA PRO A 22 -13.23 -9.65 3.59
C PRO A 22 -12.44 -10.85 4.09
N TRP A 23 -13.13 -11.93 4.46
CA TRP A 23 -12.50 -13.13 5.00
C TRP A 23 -11.73 -13.89 3.94
N ARG A 24 -12.36 -14.11 2.77
CA ARG A 24 -11.71 -14.78 1.65
C ARG A 24 -10.54 -13.97 1.12
N ILE A 25 -10.70 -12.64 1.01
CA ILE A 25 -9.63 -11.75 0.57
C ILE A 25 -8.47 -11.83 1.57
N SER A 26 -8.75 -11.69 2.87
CA SER A 26 -7.74 -11.80 3.93
C SER A 26 -7.01 -13.15 3.89
N ALA A 27 -7.73 -14.26 3.72
CA ALA A 27 -7.12 -15.59 3.61
C ALA A 27 -6.13 -15.68 2.43
N TRP A 28 -6.51 -15.18 1.24
CA TRP A 28 -5.62 -15.15 0.09
C TRP A 28 -4.42 -14.23 0.29
N LEU A 29 -4.62 -13.07 0.93
CA LEU A 29 -3.54 -12.15 1.29
C LEU A 29 -2.54 -12.81 2.23
N TRP A 30 -3.02 -13.49 3.28
CA TRP A 30 -2.17 -14.23 4.21
C TRP A 30 -1.38 -15.32 3.50
N VAL A 31 -2.02 -16.12 2.65
CA VAL A 31 -1.32 -17.16 1.87
C VAL A 31 -0.22 -16.53 1.00
N ALA A 32 -0.54 -15.48 0.25
CA ALA A 32 0.43 -14.79 -0.60
C ALA A 32 1.60 -14.19 0.21
N SER A 33 1.30 -13.51 1.33
CA SER A 33 2.31 -12.92 2.21
C SER A 33 3.24 -14.00 2.79
N LEU A 34 2.67 -15.09 3.31
CA LEU A 34 3.44 -16.19 3.88
C LEU A 34 4.31 -16.87 2.81
N SER A 35 3.81 -17.03 1.58
CA SER A 35 4.60 -17.55 0.47
C SER A 35 5.78 -16.65 0.12
N VAL A 36 5.57 -15.34 -0.02
CA VAL A 36 6.65 -14.38 -0.33
C VAL A 36 7.70 -14.36 0.77
N VAL A 37 7.28 -14.29 2.04
CA VAL A 37 8.17 -14.32 3.21
C VAL A 37 8.95 -15.63 3.25
N PHE A 38 8.28 -16.78 3.08
CA PHE A 38 8.93 -18.08 3.08
C PHE A 38 10.00 -18.18 2.00
N LEU A 39 9.69 -17.77 0.76
CA LEU A 39 10.65 -17.80 -0.35
C LEU A 39 11.87 -16.91 -0.08
N GLY A 40 11.65 -15.72 0.47
CA GLY A 40 12.74 -14.80 0.82
C GLY A 40 13.63 -15.37 1.92
N LEU A 41 13.03 -15.84 3.02
CA LEU A 41 13.77 -16.44 4.14
C LEU A 41 14.52 -17.71 3.72
N PHE A 42 13.90 -18.56 2.89
CA PHE A 42 14.52 -19.75 2.36
C PHE A 42 15.77 -19.41 1.54
N ARG A 43 15.68 -18.38 0.69
CA ARG A 43 16.82 -17.91 -0.11
C ARG A 43 17.95 -17.40 0.79
N GLU A 44 17.67 -16.56 1.77
CA GLU A 44 18.69 -16.03 2.70
C GLU A 44 19.36 -17.14 3.51
N TRP A 45 18.57 -18.08 4.03
CA TRP A 45 19.08 -19.26 4.73
C TRP A 45 19.98 -20.11 3.81
N TYR A 46 19.55 -20.39 2.59
CA TYR A 46 20.31 -21.21 1.64
C TYR A 46 21.66 -20.57 1.30
N VAL A 47 21.67 -19.28 0.97
CA VAL A 47 22.90 -18.54 0.64
C VAL A 47 23.86 -18.52 1.84
N THR A 48 23.33 -18.38 3.05
CA THR A 48 24.15 -18.40 4.28
C THR A 48 24.73 -19.79 4.56
N ALA A 49 23.97 -20.86 4.29
CA ALA A 49 24.39 -22.24 4.56
C ALA A 49 25.37 -22.80 3.52
N PHE A 50 25.18 -22.47 2.24
CA PHE A 50 25.93 -23.07 1.12
C PHE A 50 26.88 -22.10 0.40
N GLY A 51 26.84 -20.81 0.75
CA GLY A 51 27.70 -19.77 0.19
C GLY A 51 27.16 -19.11 -1.08
N PHE A 52 27.82 -18.03 -1.47
CA PHE A 52 27.43 -17.16 -2.58
C PHE A 52 27.81 -17.69 -3.97
N GLU A 53 28.61 -18.74 -4.09
CA GLU A 53 29.00 -19.33 -5.39
C GLU A 53 27.95 -20.32 -5.93
N THR A 54 26.69 -20.20 -5.48
CA THR A 54 25.61 -21.14 -5.77
C THR A 54 24.51 -20.50 -6.63
N VAL A 55 23.66 -21.34 -7.24
CA VAL A 55 22.49 -20.90 -8.04
C VAL A 55 21.56 -19.97 -7.26
N ALA A 56 21.53 -20.06 -5.92
CA ALA A 56 20.71 -19.19 -5.08
C ALA A 56 21.19 -17.72 -5.06
N LYS A 57 22.44 -17.44 -5.42
CA LYS A 57 22.90 -16.05 -5.65
C LYS A 57 22.18 -15.43 -6.84
N ASP A 58 21.99 -16.20 -7.92
CA ASP A 58 21.29 -15.74 -9.13
C ASP A 58 19.79 -15.51 -8.87
N LEU A 59 19.23 -16.09 -7.81
CA LEU A 59 17.90 -15.81 -7.30
C LEU A 59 17.82 -14.51 -6.47
N ARG A 60 18.59 -13.47 -6.82
CA ARG A 60 18.52 -12.14 -6.18
C ARG A 60 17.10 -11.56 -6.21
N HIS A 61 16.28 -11.93 -7.18
CA HIS A 61 14.87 -11.53 -7.24
C HIS A 61 14.02 -12.05 -6.07
N LEU A 62 14.52 -13.01 -5.29
CA LEU A 62 13.89 -13.46 -4.04
C LEU A 62 14.57 -12.89 -2.80
N ALA A 63 15.65 -12.12 -2.94
CA ALA A 63 16.37 -11.56 -1.80
C ALA A 63 15.50 -10.55 -1.06
N PHE A 64 15.36 -10.75 0.25
CA PHE A 64 14.47 -9.95 1.10
C PHE A 64 14.99 -8.53 1.34
N ASN A 65 16.30 -8.33 1.19
CA ASN A 65 17.00 -7.06 1.44
C ASN A 65 17.39 -6.33 0.15
N ALA A 66 16.90 -6.78 -1.00
CA ALA A 66 17.23 -6.20 -2.29
C ALA A 66 16.07 -5.37 -2.81
N GLU A 67 16.39 -4.26 -3.48
CA GLU A 67 15.42 -3.57 -4.32
C GLU A 67 15.12 -4.34 -5.61
N TYR A 68 13.98 -4.01 -6.23
CA TYR A 68 13.56 -4.59 -7.50
C TYR A 68 13.44 -6.13 -7.46
N CYS A 69 12.92 -6.63 -6.34
CA CYS A 69 12.71 -8.05 -6.07
C CYS A 69 11.22 -8.38 -5.94
N LEU A 70 10.90 -9.68 -5.86
CA LEU A 70 9.53 -10.18 -5.67
C LEU A 70 8.90 -9.68 -4.35
N PRO A 71 9.61 -9.68 -3.20
CA PRO A 71 9.14 -9.01 -1.99
C PRO A 71 8.77 -7.53 -2.18
N ALA A 72 9.65 -6.71 -2.76
CA ALA A 72 9.41 -5.28 -2.99
C ALA A 72 8.21 -5.06 -3.94
N TRP A 73 8.14 -5.83 -5.03
CA TRP A 73 7.01 -5.79 -5.96
C TRP A 73 5.69 -6.15 -5.28
N TYR A 74 5.70 -7.18 -4.41
CA TYR A 74 4.52 -7.57 -3.64
C TYR A 74 4.07 -6.45 -2.69
N SER A 75 5.00 -5.84 -1.95
CA SER A 75 4.72 -4.69 -1.07
C SER A 75 4.16 -3.50 -1.84
N SER A 76 4.74 -3.17 -3.00
CA SER A 76 4.23 -2.12 -3.88
C SER A 76 2.79 -2.40 -4.31
N LEU A 77 2.47 -3.63 -4.72
CA LEU A 77 1.09 -4.00 -5.10
C LEU A 77 0.12 -3.88 -3.92
N MET A 78 0.54 -4.27 -2.70
CA MET A 78 -0.28 -4.08 -1.51
C MET A 78 -0.59 -2.60 -1.27
N LEU A 79 0.40 -1.73 -1.37
CA LEU A 79 0.23 -0.27 -1.25
C LEU A 79 -0.72 0.27 -2.32
N PHE A 80 -0.58 -0.18 -3.57
CA PHE A 80 -1.47 0.21 -4.67
C PHE A 80 -2.93 -0.21 -4.43
N PHE A 81 -3.16 -1.46 -3.99
CA PHE A 81 -4.52 -1.92 -3.69
C PHE A 81 -5.11 -1.21 -2.46
N SER A 82 -4.29 -0.89 -1.45
CA SER A 82 -4.72 -0.02 -0.36
C SER A 82 -5.12 1.37 -0.87
N ALA A 83 -4.37 1.98 -1.79
CA ALA A 83 -4.76 3.24 -2.43
C ALA A 83 -6.08 3.14 -3.19
N ALA A 84 -6.31 2.04 -3.90
CA ALA A 84 -7.57 1.78 -4.60
C ALA A 84 -8.74 1.69 -3.62
N LEU A 85 -8.58 0.96 -2.50
CA LEU A 85 -9.59 0.88 -1.45
C LEU A 85 -9.87 2.25 -0.82
N LEU A 86 -8.84 3.03 -0.51
CA LEU A 86 -8.97 4.40 0.01
C LEU A 86 -9.70 5.31 -0.97
N THR A 87 -9.47 5.14 -2.27
CA THR A 87 -10.19 5.87 -3.32
C THR A 87 -11.67 5.50 -3.32
N LEU A 88 -12.00 4.20 -3.22
CA LEU A 88 -13.39 3.74 -3.07
C LEU A 88 -14.04 4.29 -1.80
N THR A 89 -13.29 4.37 -0.69
CA THR A 89 -13.76 5.00 0.55
C THR A 89 -14.03 6.49 0.36
N ALA A 90 -13.16 7.23 -0.32
CA ALA A 90 -13.35 8.65 -0.63
C ALA A 90 -14.62 8.87 -1.49
N LEU A 91 -14.82 8.07 -2.53
CA LEU A 91 -16.01 8.13 -3.39
C LEU A 91 -17.29 7.77 -2.64
N SER A 92 -17.21 6.82 -1.70
CA SER A 92 -18.34 6.49 -0.82
C SER A 92 -18.66 7.65 0.12
N ALA A 93 -17.65 8.23 0.76
CA ALA A 93 -17.79 9.36 1.67
C ALA A 93 -18.41 10.58 0.97
N GLU A 94 -18.06 10.82 -0.30
CA GLU A 94 -18.59 11.93 -1.12
C GLU A 94 -20.10 11.78 -1.31
N ARG A 95 -20.55 10.57 -1.64
CA ARG A 95 -21.98 10.25 -1.83
C ARG A 95 -22.80 10.42 -0.56
N HIS A 96 -22.19 10.29 0.62
CA HIS A 96 -22.85 10.45 1.91
C HIS A 96 -22.68 11.84 2.52
N GLY A 97 -22.04 12.78 1.80
CA GLY A 97 -21.83 14.16 2.25
C GLY A 97 -20.91 14.28 3.47
N GLU A 98 -19.98 13.33 3.64
CA GLU A 98 -19.07 13.37 4.78
C GLU A 98 -18.07 14.53 4.67
N ARG A 99 -17.71 15.11 5.82
CA ARG A 99 -16.83 16.28 5.90
C ARG A 99 -15.36 15.97 5.57
N HIS A 100 -14.96 14.70 5.55
CA HIS A 100 -13.56 14.28 5.54
C HIS A 100 -13.04 13.78 4.18
N LEU A 101 -13.68 14.15 3.06
CA LEU A 101 -13.28 13.73 1.71
C LEU A 101 -11.80 13.99 1.40
N LEU A 102 -11.32 15.19 1.77
CA LEU A 102 -9.93 15.57 1.55
C LEU A 102 -8.94 14.62 2.26
N HIS A 103 -9.29 14.12 3.45
CA HIS A 103 -8.44 13.21 4.21
C HIS A 103 -8.35 11.85 3.51
N TRP A 104 -9.45 11.32 3.00
CA TRP A 104 -9.44 10.05 2.25
C TRP A 104 -8.71 10.18 0.91
N ALA A 105 -8.96 11.25 0.16
CA ALA A 105 -8.31 11.49 -1.13
C ALA A 105 -6.79 11.71 -1.00
N LEU A 106 -6.35 12.49 -0.01
CA LEU A 106 -4.93 12.71 0.25
C LEU A 106 -4.25 11.40 0.70
N LEU A 107 -4.92 10.58 1.52
CA LEU A 107 -4.36 9.31 1.97
C LEU A 107 -4.20 8.32 0.81
N ALA A 108 -5.18 8.28 -0.11
CA ALA A 108 -5.07 7.50 -1.33
C ALA A 108 -3.86 7.95 -2.18
N ALA A 109 -3.67 9.26 -2.36
CA ALA A 109 -2.53 9.81 -3.10
C ALA A 109 -1.18 9.46 -2.45
N ILE A 110 -1.10 9.52 -1.11
CA ILE A 110 0.10 9.10 -0.36
C ILE A 110 0.42 7.63 -0.63
N PHE A 111 -0.57 6.74 -0.58
CA PHE A 111 -0.35 5.30 -0.84
C PHE A 111 0.05 5.00 -2.29
N VAL A 112 -0.44 5.77 -3.27
CA VAL A 112 0.08 5.70 -4.65
C VAL A 112 1.56 6.12 -4.67
N GLY A 113 1.91 7.21 -4.01
CA GLY A 113 3.30 7.68 -3.91
C GLY A 113 4.22 6.63 -3.29
N LEU A 114 3.78 6.00 -2.19
CA LEU A 114 4.51 4.92 -1.52
C LEU A 114 4.65 3.68 -2.42
N SER A 115 3.60 3.32 -3.17
CA SER A 115 3.69 2.21 -4.13
C SER A 115 4.72 2.50 -5.22
N VAL A 116 4.73 3.71 -5.76
CA VAL A 116 5.73 4.10 -6.77
C VAL A 116 7.14 4.08 -6.18
N ASP A 117 7.32 4.65 -4.99
CA ASP A 117 8.61 4.67 -4.29
C ASP A 117 9.14 3.25 -4.07
N GLU A 118 8.34 2.34 -3.51
CA GLU A 118 8.71 0.94 -3.30
C GLU A 118 9.05 0.21 -4.61
N ALA A 119 8.33 0.50 -5.71
CA ALA A 119 8.61 -0.12 -7.00
C ALA A 119 9.88 0.43 -7.69
N THR A 120 10.31 1.64 -7.33
CA THR A 120 11.36 2.38 -8.05
C THR A 120 12.57 2.73 -7.20
N GLY A 121 12.56 2.42 -5.90
CA GLY A 121 13.64 2.71 -4.97
C GLY A 121 13.99 4.20 -4.87
N VAL A 122 13.02 5.12 -5.04
CA VAL A 122 13.31 6.57 -5.06
C VAL A 122 13.94 7.02 -3.74
N HIS A 123 13.50 6.48 -2.61
CA HIS A 123 14.11 6.76 -1.30
C HIS A 123 15.59 6.34 -1.22
N GLU A 124 16.08 5.40 -2.04
CA GLU A 124 17.49 5.03 -2.06
C GLU A 124 18.39 6.17 -2.55
N VAL A 125 17.88 7.02 -3.46
CA VAL A 125 18.62 8.17 -4.01
C VAL A 125 19.04 9.13 -2.91
N LEU A 126 18.29 9.18 -1.81
CA LEU A 126 18.55 10.05 -0.67
C LEU A 126 19.56 9.48 0.34
N ILE A 127 19.87 8.18 0.26
CA ILE A 127 20.76 7.52 1.24
C ILE A 127 22.14 8.16 1.21
N GLU A 128 22.84 8.07 0.08
CA GLU A 128 24.26 8.44 0.01
C GLU A 128 24.52 9.95 0.20
N PRO A 129 23.73 10.87 -0.39
CA PRO A 129 23.93 12.29 -0.18
C PRO A 129 23.73 12.71 1.29
N LEU A 130 22.72 12.17 1.97
CA LEU A 130 22.46 12.48 3.38
C LEU A 130 23.48 11.81 4.29
N ARG A 131 23.86 10.56 3.98
CA ARG A 131 24.85 9.81 4.74
C ARG A 131 26.22 10.50 4.71
N SER A 132 26.70 10.85 3.51
CA SER A 132 27.99 11.53 3.35
C SER A 132 27.95 12.98 3.85
N GLY A 133 26.87 13.71 3.59
CA GLY A 133 26.73 15.12 3.99
C GLY A 133 26.58 15.34 5.49
N LEU A 134 25.96 14.40 6.21
CA LEU A 134 25.72 14.47 7.66
C LEU A 134 26.61 13.49 8.46
N ALA A 135 27.54 12.80 7.79
CA ALA A 135 28.40 11.76 8.38
C ALA A 135 27.61 10.71 9.18
N LEU A 136 26.50 10.23 8.62
CA LEU A 136 25.61 9.28 9.29
C LEU A 136 26.21 7.87 9.33
N ASP A 137 26.05 7.23 10.47
CA ASP A 137 26.51 5.87 10.76
C ASP A 137 25.44 5.09 11.54
N GLY A 138 25.64 3.78 11.70
CA GLY A 138 24.84 2.96 12.62
C GLY A 138 23.35 2.98 12.28
N PHE A 139 22.52 3.42 13.22
CA PHE A 139 21.05 3.46 13.05
C PHE A 139 20.57 4.42 11.96
N LEU A 140 21.36 5.45 11.62
CA LEU A 140 21.02 6.43 10.58
C LEU A 140 21.77 6.16 9.26
N HIS A 141 22.33 4.96 9.09
CA HIS A 141 22.98 4.54 7.86
C HIS A 141 22.09 4.77 6.62
N PHE A 142 20.78 4.50 6.75
CA PHE A 142 19.78 4.81 5.75
C PHE A 142 19.35 6.28 5.88
N GLY A 143 20.10 7.18 5.25
CA GLY A 143 19.90 8.63 5.40
C GLY A 143 18.48 9.12 5.09
N TRP A 144 17.75 8.44 4.20
CA TRP A 144 16.36 8.76 3.83
C TRP A 144 15.37 8.66 5.01
N VAL A 145 15.72 7.91 6.07
CA VAL A 145 14.86 7.77 7.26
C VAL A 145 14.59 9.13 7.92
N ILE A 146 15.54 10.07 7.84
CA ILE A 146 15.38 11.42 8.40
C ILE A 146 14.25 12.18 7.70
N PRO A 147 14.29 12.44 6.37
CA PRO A 147 13.18 13.09 5.68
C PRO A 147 11.88 12.28 5.76
N GLY A 148 11.95 10.95 5.68
CA GLY A 148 10.77 10.07 5.83
C GLY A 148 10.06 10.28 7.17
N ALA A 149 10.80 10.31 8.29
CA ALA A 149 10.25 10.54 9.62
C ALA A 149 9.60 11.92 9.77
N ILE A 150 10.21 12.96 9.18
CA ILE A 150 9.63 14.32 9.18
C ILE A 150 8.30 14.34 8.42
N VAL A 151 8.26 13.75 7.22
CA VAL A 151 7.03 13.68 6.41
C VAL A 151 5.93 12.91 7.16
N VAL A 152 6.25 11.76 7.74
CA VAL A 152 5.30 10.96 8.54
C VAL A 152 4.77 11.75 9.74
N ALA A 153 5.64 12.47 10.47
CA ALA A 153 5.22 13.28 11.60
C ALA A 153 4.26 14.40 11.19
N LEU A 154 4.55 15.11 10.08
CA LEU A 154 3.70 16.18 9.57
C LEU A 154 2.33 15.65 9.11
N ILE A 155 2.32 14.54 8.38
CA ILE A 155 1.08 13.86 7.97
C ILE A 155 0.30 13.40 9.22
N GLY A 156 0.97 12.75 10.18
CA GLY A 156 0.34 12.29 11.42
C GLY A 156 -0.33 13.42 12.21
N LEU A 157 0.35 14.56 12.36
CA LEU A 157 -0.21 15.76 12.98
C LEU A 157 -1.41 16.32 12.21
N PHE A 158 -1.33 16.35 10.87
CA PHE A 158 -2.43 16.78 10.02
C PHE A 158 -3.67 15.88 10.15
N TYR A 159 -3.49 14.56 10.26
CA TYR A 159 -4.59 13.60 10.40
C TYR A 159 -5.12 13.47 11.84
N LEU A 160 -4.43 13.99 12.85
CA LEU A 160 -4.81 13.82 14.26
C LEU A 160 -6.25 14.29 14.56
N PRO A 161 -6.72 15.47 14.12
CA PRO A 161 -8.10 15.90 14.38
C PRO A 161 -9.12 15.00 13.68
N PHE A 162 -8.79 14.50 12.49
CA PHE A 162 -9.65 13.57 11.76
C PHE A 162 -9.75 12.22 12.49
N LEU A 163 -8.63 11.67 12.95
CA LEU A 163 -8.61 10.40 13.69
C LEU A 163 -9.37 10.50 15.01
N LEU A 164 -9.25 11.64 15.72
CA LEU A 164 -9.99 11.89 16.96
C LEU A 164 -11.49 12.15 16.73
N ALA A 165 -11.88 12.56 15.53
CA ALA A 165 -13.28 12.79 15.16
C ALA A 165 -14.01 11.51 14.69
N LEU A 166 -13.28 10.43 14.43
CA LEU A 166 -13.89 9.16 14.03
C LEU A 166 -14.69 8.55 15.22
N PRO A 167 -15.88 7.98 14.96
CA PRO A 167 -16.64 7.31 16.01
C PRO A 167 -15.81 6.19 16.65
N SER A 168 -15.73 6.16 17.98
CA SER A 168 -15.19 5.01 18.69
C SER A 168 -16.07 3.80 18.39
N ARG A 169 -15.49 2.76 17.78
CA ARG A 169 -16.18 1.48 17.52
C ARG A 169 -16.45 0.73 18.82
#